data_AF-A0A6N9UDX9-F1
#
_entry.id   AF-A0A6N9UDX9-F1
#
_cell.length_a   1.000
_cell.length_b   1.000
_cell.length_c   1.000
_cell.angle_alpha   90.00
_cell.angle_beta   90.00
_cell.angle_gamma   90.00
#
_symmetry.space_group_name_H-M   'P 1'
#
loop_
_entity.id
_entity.type
_entity.pdbx_description
1 polymer ?
#
loop_
_entity_poly.entity_id
_entity_poly.type
_entity_poly.pdbx_seq_one_letter_code
_entity_poly.pdbx_strand_id
1 'polypeptide(L)'
;MVRLPGPDGDTFHTVRAGVRGGRLTVEGPHGPAVAVRPLDEPESGHWLPVRRLETGPGLRTVQLDDLDPYRDLDEPIAPGRLGPDELRAWQRLFGDAVAILGRSGGSAPGGLRPEDVSRIVPWQDKDGPAGLPVPSSGLSASTGDAFASMVIARPHDPLSLAETLVHEFQHSKLGALLHLFVLIEGEDRAELHYAPWRADPRHLPGLLHGAYAFVGVTGFWRARAREADAETRERAEFLFALRRAQTRMVLRTLATRARLTVAGRRLVTRLSGTVDGWLRDPVDPVTRARAGAAAVSHRVEWRLRNLRCGEAERDRLAEAWRSGTAPPRGGEPLVVPGPSGYWHDDR
;
A
#
# COMPACT_ATOMS: atom_id res chain seq x y z
N MET A 1 -19.69 17.93 0.42
CA MET A 1 -20.56 17.59 1.57
C MET A 1 -21.41 18.80 1.93
N VAL A 2 -22.72 18.60 2.06
CA VAL A 2 -23.65 19.65 2.49
C VAL A 2 -23.74 19.64 4.01
N ARG A 3 -23.60 20.81 4.65
CA ARG A 3 -23.85 21.01 6.08
C ARG A 3 -25.22 21.66 6.26
N LEU A 4 -26.13 20.93 6.88
CA LEU A 4 -27.49 21.41 7.13
C LEU A 4 -27.53 22.31 8.37
N PRO A 5 -28.37 23.36 8.38
CA PRO A 5 -28.63 24.13 9.58
C PRO A 5 -29.38 23.27 10.61
N GLY A 6 -28.98 23.37 11.89
CA GLY A 6 -29.57 22.60 12.99
C GLY A 6 -28.64 22.57 14.20
N PRO A 7 -29.08 22.01 15.34
CA PRO A 7 -28.20 21.76 16.48
C PRO A 7 -27.06 20.84 16.05
N ASP A 8 -25.83 21.14 16.51
CA ASP A 8 -24.66 20.30 16.28
C ASP A 8 -24.90 18.94 16.93
N GLY A 9 -25.23 17.95 16.11
CA GLY A 9 -25.24 16.54 16.46
C GLY A 9 -24.31 15.81 15.50
N ASP A 10 -23.45 14.94 16.03
CA ASP A 10 -22.59 14.06 15.23
C ASP A 10 -23.39 12.92 14.55
N THR A 11 -24.61 13.22 14.08
CA THR A 11 -25.54 12.24 13.52
C THR A 11 -25.88 12.55 12.08
N PHE A 12 -25.86 11.52 11.23
CA PHE A 12 -26.34 11.61 9.85
C PHE A 12 -27.88 11.66 9.83
N HIS A 13 -28.44 12.55 9.02
CA HIS A 13 -29.89 12.67 8.82
C HIS A 13 -30.29 12.23 7.41
N THR A 14 -31.45 11.56 7.29
CA THR A 14 -32.06 11.35 5.98
C THR A 14 -32.63 12.67 5.48
N VAL A 15 -32.31 13.03 4.23
CA VAL A 15 -32.69 14.30 3.61
C VAL A 15 -33.34 14.05 2.26
N ARG A 16 -34.16 15.00 1.80
CA ARG A 16 -34.59 15.02 0.40
C ARG A 16 -33.58 15.82 -0.40
N ALA A 17 -32.97 15.19 -1.40
CA ALA A 17 -32.04 15.84 -2.32
C ALA A 17 -32.60 15.84 -3.74
N GLY A 18 -32.50 16.96 -4.45
CA GLY A 18 -32.88 17.10 -5.86
C GLY A 18 -31.77 17.76 -6.65
N VAL A 19 -31.52 17.28 -7.87
CA VAL A 19 -30.53 17.87 -8.78
C VAL A 19 -31.23 18.38 -10.03
N ARG A 20 -31.05 19.67 -10.35
CA ARG A 20 -31.58 20.28 -11.57
C ARG A 20 -30.57 21.27 -12.14
N GLY A 21 -30.18 21.09 -13.39
CA GLY A 21 -29.24 21.99 -14.08
C GLY A 21 -27.89 22.16 -13.36
N GLY A 22 -27.34 21.08 -12.78
CA GLY A 22 -26.08 21.10 -12.02
C GLY A 22 -26.18 21.68 -10.60
N ARG A 23 -27.37 22.15 -10.19
CA ARG A 23 -27.64 22.62 -8.83
C ARG A 23 -28.21 21.48 -7.99
N LEU A 24 -27.58 21.19 -6.86
CA LEU A 24 -28.04 20.28 -5.83
C LEU A 24 -28.81 21.08 -4.78
N THR A 25 -30.08 20.75 -4.56
CA THR A 25 -30.88 21.29 -3.46
C THR A 25 -31.10 20.18 -2.44
N VAL A 26 -30.82 20.45 -1.16
CA VAL A 26 -30.99 19.53 -0.04
C VAL A 26 -31.94 20.16 0.98
N GLU A 27 -33.04 19.46 1.25
CA GLU A 27 -34.03 19.80 2.26
C GLU A 27 -33.80 18.95 3.50
N GLY A 28 -33.35 19.59 4.58
CA GLY A 28 -33.16 18.99 5.89
C GLY A 28 -34.41 19.06 6.77
N PRO A 29 -34.40 18.35 7.91
CA PRO A 29 -35.51 18.41 8.89
C PRO A 29 -35.62 19.76 9.60
N HIS A 30 -34.54 20.56 9.57
CA HIS A 30 -34.43 21.83 10.25
C HIS A 30 -33.93 22.91 9.29
N GLY A 31 -34.53 24.10 9.36
CA GLY A 31 -34.10 25.28 8.60
C GLY A 31 -34.44 25.27 7.09
N PRO A 32 -33.96 26.29 6.36
CA PRO A 32 -34.22 26.42 4.92
C PRO A 32 -33.43 25.40 4.10
N ALA A 33 -33.92 25.11 2.89
CA ALA A 33 -33.22 24.25 1.93
C ALA A 33 -31.85 24.84 1.56
N VAL A 34 -30.81 24.01 1.56
CA VAL A 34 -29.47 24.38 1.12
C VAL A 34 -29.36 24.06 -0.36
N ALA A 35 -28.95 25.02 -1.18
CA ALA A 35 -28.85 24.81 -2.62
C ALA A 35 -27.50 25.27 -3.15
N VAL A 36 -26.73 24.32 -3.66
CA VAL A 36 -25.32 24.46 -4.04
C VAL A 36 -25.06 24.00 -5.47
N ARG A 37 -23.94 24.41 -6.07
CA ARG A 37 -23.37 23.89 -7.32
C ARG A 37 -22.11 23.08 -7.01
N PRO A 38 -22.22 21.75 -6.79
CA PRO A 38 -21.13 20.96 -6.20
C PRO A 38 -19.78 21.02 -6.92
N LEU A 39 -19.76 21.29 -8.22
CA LEU A 39 -18.55 21.29 -9.04
C LEU A 39 -17.81 22.64 -9.06
N ASP A 40 -18.52 23.73 -8.78
CA ASP A 40 -18.06 25.10 -9.03
C ASP A 40 -18.03 25.96 -7.77
N GLU A 41 -18.82 25.61 -6.75
CA GLU A 41 -19.04 26.47 -5.59
C GLU A 41 -17.89 26.39 -4.58
N PRO A 42 -17.38 27.53 -4.10
CA PRO A 42 -16.35 27.56 -3.07
C PRO A 42 -16.88 27.04 -1.74
N GLU A 43 -15.95 26.71 -0.85
CA GLU A 43 -16.27 26.33 0.53
C GLU A 43 -17.06 27.43 1.25
N SER A 44 -18.11 27.03 1.97
CA SER A 44 -18.98 27.91 2.77
C SER A 44 -19.44 27.19 4.04
N GLY A 45 -20.16 27.90 4.93
CA GLY A 45 -20.72 27.29 6.13
C GLY A 45 -21.65 26.09 5.86
N HIS A 46 -22.26 26.04 4.67
CA HIS A 46 -23.22 25.00 4.27
C HIS A 46 -22.68 24.03 3.21
N TRP A 47 -21.47 24.27 2.69
CA TRP A 47 -20.88 23.47 1.62
C TRP A 47 -19.38 23.27 1.82
N LEU A 48 -18.97 22.00 1.91
CA LEU A 48 -17.57 21.60 1.88
C LEU A 48 -17.28 20.87 0.56
N PRO A 49 -16.59 21.50 -0.42
CA PRO A 49 -16.18 20.81 -1.63
C PRO A 49 -15.07 19.80 -1.31
N VAL A 50 -15.01 18.69 -2.06
CA VAL A 50 -13.84 17.80 -2.03
C VAL A 50 -12.65 18.56 -2.59
N ARG A 51 -11.52 18.53 -1.88
CA ARG A 51 -10.32 19.27 -2.27
C ARG A 51 -9.62 18.58 -3.43
N ARG A 52 -8.78 19.33 -4.14
CA ARG A 52 -8.09 18.85 -5.35
C ARG A 52 -6.58 19.04 -5.21
N LEU A 53 -5.84 18.09 -5.77
CA LEU A 53 -4.40 18.12 -5.92
C LEU A 53 -4.09 18.20 -7.42
N GLU A 54 -3.26 19.19 -7.78
CA GLU A 54 -2.89 19.46 -9.15
C GLU A 54 -1.87 18.45 -9.66
N THR A 55 -2.13 17.86 -10.82
CA THR A 55 -1.25 16.90 -11.50
C THR A 55 -0.47 17.53 -12.65
N GLY A 56 -0.87 18.73 -13.08
CA GLY A 56 -0.23 19.51 -14.13
C GLY A 56 -1.24 20.33 -14.93
N PRO A 57 -0.77 21.29 -15.74
CA PRO A 57 -1.65 22.17 -16.52
C PRO A 57 -2.55 21.38 -17.49
N GLY A 58 -3.87 21.59 -17.40
CA GLY A 58 -4.85 20.95 -18.28
C GLY A 58 -5.07 19.45 -18.03
N LEU A 59 -4.41 18.87 -17.02
CA LEU A 59 -4.59 17.47 -16.63
C LEU A 59 -5.70 17.32 -15.59
N ARG A 60 -6.20 16.08 -15.45
CA ARG A 60 -7.20 15.76 -14.44
C ARG A 60 -6.55 15.81 -13.05
N THR A 61 -7.16 16.56 -12.14
CA THR A 61 -6.76 16.65 -10.73
C THR A 61 -7.08 15.38 -9.95
N VAL A 62 -6.30 15.09 -8.92
CA VAL A 62 -6.60 14.05 -7.93
C VAL A 62 -7.47 14.63 -6.82
N GLN A 63 -8.47 13.88 -6.35
CA GLN A 63 -9.27 14.30 -5.19
C GLN A 63 -8.50 14.06 -3.88
N LEU A 64 -8.43 15.06 -3.00
CA LEU A 64 -8.00 14.89 -1.61
C LEU A 64 -9.26 14.83 -0.75
N ASP A 65 -9.64 13.63 -0.33
CA ASP A 65 -10.92 13.38 0.31
C ASP A 65 -10.78 13.27 1.83
N ASP A 66 -11.03 14.39 2.49
CA ASP A 66 -11.11 14.53 3.94
C ASP A 66 -12.57 14.58 4.46
N LEU A 67 -13.53 14.14 3.63
CA LEU A 67 -14.97 14.28 3.89
C LEU A 67 -15.74 12.96 3.85
N ASP A 68 -15.35 11.99 3.02
CA ASP A 68 -16.15 10.78 2.80
C ASP A 68 -16.40 10.02 4.14
N PRO A 69 -17.66 9.67 4.46
CA PRO A 69 -17.96 9.00 5.72
C PRO A 69 -17.43 7.56 5.77
N TYR A 70 -17.18 6.90 4.64
CA TYR A 70 -16.68 5.52 4.59
C TYR A 70 -15.15 5.44 4.37
N ARG A 71 -14.45 6.54 4.64
CA ARG A 71 -13.04 6.71 4.27
C ARG A 71 -12.05 5.86 5.09
N ASP A 72 -12.47 5.30 6.21
CA ASP A 72 -11.68 4.37 7.02
C ASP A 72 -12.03 2.89 6.78
N LEU A 73 -12.88 2.61 5.78
CA LEU A 73 -13.33 1.28 5.38
C LEU A 73 -14.12 0.54 6.47
N ASP A 74 -14.71 1.27 7.42
CA ASP A 74 -15.49 0.76 8.55
C ASP A 74 -16.86 1.46 8.61
N GLU A 75 -17.43 1.61 9.81
CA GLU A 75 -18.64 2.39 10.07
C GLU A 75 -18.50 3.86 9.64
N PRO A 76 -19.61 4.53 9.26
CA PRO A 76 -19.60 5.94 8.88
C PRO A 76 -18.96 6.84 9.96
N ILE A 77 -17.85 7.50 9.61
CA ILE A 77 -17.18 8.46 10.49
C ILE A 77 -17.49 9.91 10.14
N ALA A 78 -17.49 10.77 11.14
CA ALA A 78 -17.66 12.22 10.96
C ALA A 78 -16.59 12.80 10.03
N PRO A 79 -16.86 13.92 9.34
CA PRO A 79 -15.90 14.53 8.40
C PRO A 79 -14.69 15.11 9.16
N GLY A 80 -13.47 14.80 8.70
CA GLY A 80 -12.21 15.20 9.33
C GLY A 80 -11.46 16.23 8.50
N ARG A 81 -12.05 17.42 8.30
CA ARG A 81 -11.53 18.44 7.38
C ARG A 81 -10.09 18.83 7.76
N LEU A 82 -9.13 18.72 6.83
CA LEU A 82 -7.75 19.10 7.14
C LEU A 82 -7.65 20.61 7.39
N GLY A 83 -6.85 20.98 8.40
CA GLY A 83 -6.49 22.38 8.63
C GLY A 83 -5.71 22.98 7.44
N PRO A 84 -5.67 24.33 7.31
CA PRO A 84 -5.01 24.99 6.18
C PRO A 84 -3.53 24.64 5.99
N ASP A 85 -2.78 24.47 7.09
CA ASP A 85 -1.35 24.11 7.03
C ASP A 85 -1.13 22.71 6.50
N GLU A 86 -1.93 21.75 6.98
CA GLU A 86 -1.86 20.36 6.57
C GLU A 86 -2.26 20.19 5.09
N LEU A 87 -3.29 20.93 4.64
CA LEU A 87 -3.65 20.99 3.22
C LEU A 87 -2.49 21.52 2.36
N ARG A 88 -1.86 22.63 2.77
CA ARG A 88 -0.70 23.18 2.06
C ARG A 88 0.47 22.20 2.03
N ALA A 89 0.68 21.44 3.10
CA ALA A 89 1.71 20.40 3.15
C ALA A 89 1.41 19.28 2.14
N TRP A 90 0.18 18.79 2.07
CA TRP A 90 -0.25 17.82 1.06
C TRP A 90 -0.08 18.34 -0.37
N GLN A 91 -0.47 19.58 -0.65
CA GLN A 91 -0.35 20.17 -1.98
C GLN A 91 1.12 20.27 -2.44
N ARG A 92 2.03 20.75 -1.57
CA ARG A 92 3.46 20.80 -1.89
C ARG A 92 4.05 19.41 -2.10
N LEU A 93 3.81 18.50 -1.14
CA LEU A 93 4.30 17.13 -1.18
C LEU A 93 3.86 16.40 -2.46
N PHE A 94 2.57 16.55 -2.83
CA PHE A 94 2.03 15.94 -4.03
C PHE A 94 2.60 16.55 -5.30
N GLY A 95 2.75 17.88 -5.37
CA GLY A 95 3.37 18.55 -6.52
C GLY A 95 4.80 18.06 -6.78
N ASP A 96 5.59 17.92 -5.71
CA ASP A 96 6.95 17.40 -5.81
C ASP A 96 6.97 15.91 -6.23
N ALA A 97 6.02 15.10 -5.72
CA ALA A 97 5.88 13.70 -6.12
C ALA A 97 5.46 13.54 -7.59
N VAL A 98 4.57 14.40 -8.09
CA VAL A 98 4.19 14.47 -9.51
C VAL A 98 5.40 14.77 -10.38
N ALA A 99 6.25 15.72 -9.98
CA ALA A 99 7.49 16.03 -10.70
C ALA A 99 8.46 14.84 -10.74
N ILE A 100 8.51 14.04 -9.67
CA ILE A 100 9.28 12.78 -9.62
C ILE A 100 8.71 11.74 -10.60
N LEU A 101 7.40 11.54 -10.60
CA LEU A 101 6.73 10.53 -11.43
C LEU A 101 6.75 10.87 -12.93
N GLY A 102 6.67 12.15 -13.28
CA GLY A 102 6.68 12.62 -14.67
C GLY A 102 7.97 12.28 -15.44
N ARG A 103 9.08 12.01 -14.75
CA ARG A 103 10.39 11.71 -15.37
C ARG A 103 10.50 10.29 -15.94
N SER A 104 9.74 9.32 -15.40
CA SER A 104 9.96 7.89 -15.66
C SER A 104 9.04 7.28 -16.73
N GLY A 105 8.10 8.05 -17.31
CA GLY A 105 7.19 7.61 -18.37
C GLY A 105 6.10 6.59 -17.93
N GLY A 106 4.92 6.63 -18.56
CA GLY A 106 3.71 5.97 -18.02
C GLY A 106 3.49 4.49 -18.35
N SER A 107 4.18 3.90 -19.35
CA SER A 107 3.84 2.55 -19.85
C SER A 107 4.73 1.41 -19.34
N ALA A 108 5.91 1.71 -18.79
CA ALA A 108 6.79 0.71 -18.22
C ALA A 108 6.25 0.21 -16.86
N PRO A 109 6.57 -1.02 -16.42
CA PRO A 109 6.30 -1.43 -15.04
C PRO A 109 6.97 -0.43 -14.08
N GLY A 110 6.19 0.13 -13.14
CA GLY A 110 6.62 1.20 -12.23
C GLY A 110 6.36 2.63 -12.70
N GLY A 111 5.91 2.80 -13.94
CA GLY A 111 5.34 4.06 -14.42
C GLY A 111 3.94 4.28 -13.85
N LEU A 112 3.66 5.52 -13.45
CA LEU A 112 2.35 6.00 -13.03
C LEU A 112 2.16 7.40 -13.60
N ARG A 113 1.02 7.63 -14.26
CA ARG A 113 0.56 8.97 -14.56
C ARG A 113 -0.27 9.46 -13.38
N PRO A 114 0.12 10.54 -12.69
CA PRO A 114 -0.59 10.99 -11.49
C PRO A 114 -2.08 11.24 -11.70
N GLU A 115 -2.49 11.66 -12.90
CA GLU A 115 -3.89 11.90 -13.28
C GLU A 115 -4.75 10.64 -13.39
N ASP A 116 -4.13 9.45 -13.42
CA ASP A 116 -4.82 8.16 -13.34
C ASP A 116 -5.27 7.84 -11.91
N VAL A 117 -4.69 8.48 -10.88
CA VAL A 117 -5.17 8.39 -9.50
C VAL A 117 -6.51 9.13 -9.41
N SER A 118 -7.51 8.51 -8.79
CA SER A 118 -8.82 9.12 -8.63
C SER A 118 -8.88 9.94 -7.35
N ARG A 119 -8.40 9.38 -6.24
CA ARG A 119 -8.56 9.92 -4.90
C ARG A 119 -7.45 9.50 -3.95
N ILE A 120 -7.02 10.44 -3.11
CA ILE A 120 -6.20 10.20 -1.92
C ILE A 120 -7.05 10.56 -0.71
N VAL A 121 -7.20 9.61 0.19
CA VAL A 121 -7.81 9.80 1.50
C VAL A 121 -6.69 9.96 2.52
N PRO A 122 -6.54 11.13 3.17
CA PRO A 122 -5.57 11.31 4.23
C PRO A 122 -5.92 10.41 5.41
N TRP A 123 -5.00 9.52 5.79
CA TRP A 123 -5.10 8.82 7.06
C TRP A 123 -4.74 9.78 8.20
N GLN A 124 -5.55 9.80 9.24
CA GLN A 124 -5.28 10.49 10.50
C GLN A 124 -5.24 9.44 11.60
N ASP A 125 -4.34 9.63 12.57
CA ASP A 125 -4.30 8.74 13.73
C ASP A 125 -5.65 8.80 14.45
N LYS A 126 -6.21 7.63 14.80
CA LYS A 126 -7.46 7.59 15.56
C LYS A 126 -7.08 7.83 17.02
N ASP A 127 -7.59 8.90 17.62
CA ASP A 127 -7.49 9.11 19.07
C ASP A 127 -8.25 7.97 19.77
N GLY A 128 -7.55 6.89 20.14
CA GLY A 128 -8.17 5.73 20.78
C GLY A 128 -7.15 4.67 21.22
N PRO A 129 -7.47 3.83 22.22
CA PRO A 129 -6.56 2.82 22.78
C PRO A 129 -6.23 1.67 21.81
N ALA A 130 -6.93 1.59 20.67
CA ALA A 130 -6.67 0.64 19.59
C ALA A 130 -5.82 1.31 18.50
N GLY A 131 -4.61 1.76 18.84
CA GLY A 131 -3.64 2.16 17.83
C GLY A 131 -3.39 0.99 16.87
N LEU A 132 -3.32 1.26 15.57
CA LEU A 132 -2.92 0.23 14.62
C LEU A 132 -1.51 -0.27 15.00
N PRO A 133 -1.22 -1.58 14.88
CA PRO A 133 0.08 -2.15 15.22
C PRO A 133 1.19 -1.79 14.20
N VAL A 134 1.00 -0.73 13.41
CA VAL A 134 1.95 -0.20 12.43
C VAL A 134 2.25 1.26 12.79
N PRO A 135 3.51 1.70 12.74
CA PRO A 135 3.85 3.12 12.83
C PRO A 135 2.97 3.91 11.85
N SER A 136 2.45 5.06 12.29
CA SER A 136 1.63 5.93 11.44
C SER A 136 2.39 6.39 10.18
N SER A 137 3.73 6.43 10.25
CA SER A 137 4.59 6.69 9.11
C SER A 137 4.65 5.49 8.14
N GLY A 138 4.14 5.69 6.93
CA GLY A 138 4.19 4.69 5.85
C GLY A 138 2.94 3.80 5.77
N LEU A 139 1.87 4.11 6.51
CA LEU A 139 0.59 3.48 6.32
C LEU A 139 -0.02 3.91 4.98
N SER A 140 -0.31 2.93 4.13
CA SER A 140 -1.15 3.10 2.96
C SER A 140 -2.00 1.85 2.72
N ALA A 141 -3.15 2.05 2.10
CA ALA A 141 -4.05 0.98 1.74
C ALA A 141 -4.91 1.36 0.53
N SER A 142 -5.31 0.34 -0.23
CA SER A 142 -6.28 0.43 -1.31
C SER A 142 -7.31 -0.69 -1.17
N THR A 143 -8.49 -0.50 -1.75
CA THR A 143 -9.54 -1.53 -1.85
C THR A 143 -9.86 -1.82 -3.31
N GLY A 144 -10.26 -3.06 -3.60
CA GLY A 144 -10.72 -3.46 -4.93
C GLY A 144 -11.99 -2.72 -5.37
N ASP A 145 -12.81 -2.28 -4.41
CA ASP A 145 -14.11 -1.64 -4.66
C ASP A 145 -14.01 -0.14 -4.99
N ALA A 146 -12.85 0.48 -4.76
CA ALA A 146 -12.61 1.90 -5.01
C ALA A 146 -11.40 2.08 -5.92
N PHE A 147 -11.58 1.80 -7.20
CA PHE A 147 -10.49 1.84 -8.18
C PHE A 147 -9.75 3.19 -8.19
N ALA A 148 -8.42 3.10 -8.11
CA ALA A 148 -7.50 4.25 -8.08
C ALA A 148 -7.70 5.21 -6.89
N SER A 149 -8.42 4.76 -5.86
CA SER A 149 -8.54 5.43 -4.56
C SER A 149 -7.63 4.76 -3.55
N MET A 150 -6.96 5.56 -2.73
CA MET A 150 -5.99 5.07 -1.75
C MET A 150 -6.02 5.89 -0.48
N VAL A 151 -5.96 5.21 0.65
CA VAL A 151 -5.75 5.78 1.98
C VAL A 151 -4.25 5.90 2.19
N ILE A 152 -3.77 7.09 2.57
CA ILE A 152 -2.34 7.36 2.76
C ILE A 152 -2.16 8.23 4.01
N ALA A 153 -1.36 7.75 4.96
CA ALA A 153 -0.77 8.61 5.98
C ALA A 153 0.33 9.45 5.34
N ARG A 154 0.27 10.78 5.50
CA ARG A 154 1.15 11.71 4.78
C ARG A 154 2.63 11.34 5.00
N PRO A 155 3.37 10.96 3.95
CA PRO A 155 4.79 10.68 4.07
C PRO A 155 5.60 11.93 4.42
N HIS A 156 6.82 11.73 4.91
CA HIS A 156 7.72 12.82 5.29
C HIS A 156 8.38 13.49 4.08
N ASP A 157 8.49 12.79 2.95
CA ASP A 157 9.19 13.28 1.76
C ASP A 157 8.48 12.89 0.44
N PRO A 158 8.69 13.66 -0.65
CA PRO A 158 8.00 13.42 -1.92
C PRO A 158 8.35 12.10 -2.61
N LEU A 159 9.56 11.58 -2.39
CA LEU A 159 10.00 10.32 -3.00
C LEU A 159 9.28 9.13 -2.37
N SER A 160 9.06 9.16 -1.06
CA SER A 160 8.22 8.18 -0.38
C SER A 160 6.76 8.26 -0.86
N LEU A 161 6.19 9.46 -1.04
CA LEU A 161 4.84 9.57 -1.61
C LEU A 161 4.77 9.02 -3.03
N ALA A 162 5.75 9.32 -3.89
CA ALA A 162 5.80 8.77 -5.25
C ALA A 162 5.86 7.23 -5.27
N GLU A 163 6.67 6.61 -4.41
CA GLU A 163 6.70 5.15 -4.25
C GLU A 163 5.33 4.62 -3.79
N THR A 164 4.72 5.24 -2.78
CA THR A 164 3.40 4.86 -2.26
C THR A 164 2.33 4.94 -3.35
N LEU A 165 2.27 6.02 -4.13
CA LEU A 165 1.31 6.17 -5.23
C LEU A 165 1.47 5.04 -6.27
N VAL A 166 2.71 4.70 -6.63
CA VAL A 166 2.99 3.56 -7.53
C VAL A 166 2.51 2.26 -6.90
N HIS A 167 2.83 2.02 -5.63
CA HIS A 167 2.46 0.81 -4.89
C HIS A 167 0.94 0.62 -4.85
N GLU A 168 0.21 1.63 -4.39
CA GLU A 168 -1.24 1.58 -4.21
C GLU A 168 -1.97 1.51 -5.55
N PHE A 169 -1.46 2.19 -6.59
CA PHE A 169 -2.05 2.06 -7.92
C PHE A 169 -1.89 0.66 -8.52
N GLN A 170 -0.80 -0.06 -8.21
CA GLN A 170 -0.70 -1.47 -8.58
C GLN A 170 -1.72 -2.34 -7.85
N HIS A 171 -2.02 -2.06 -6.57
CA HIS A 171 -3.12 -2.74 -5.87
C HIS A 171 -4.46 -2.47 -6.55
N SER A 172 -4.74 -1.23 -6.96
CA SER A 172 -5.94 -0.89 -7.74
C SER A 172 -6.03 -1.67 -9.06
N LYS A 173 -4.94 -1.75 -9.83
CA LYS A 173 -4.88 -2.53 -11.07
C LYS A 173 -5.16 -4.01 -10.83
N LEU A 174 -4.55 -4.60 -9.81
CA LEU A 174 -4.77 -6.01 -9.49
C LEU A 174 -6.19 -6.25 -8.97
N GLY A 175 -6.74 -5.35 -8.15
CA GLY A 175 -8.14 -5.42 -7.70
C GLY A 175 -9.11 -5.49 -8.88
N ALA A 176 -8.95 -4.61 -9.87
CA ALA A 176 -9.73 -4.65 -11.10
C ALA A 176 -9.56 -5.97 -11.87
N LEU A 177 -8.35 -6.53 -11.93
CA LEU A 177 -8.12 -7.83 -12.56
C LEU A 177 -8.79 -8.98 -11.80
N LEU A 178 -8.79 -8.93 -10.46
CA LEU A 178 -9.40 -9.95 -9.61
C LEU A 178 -10.93 -9.94 -9.69
N HIS A 179 -11.55 -8.80 -10.01
CA HIS A 179 -12.98 -8.74 -10.33
C HIS A 179 -13.34 -9.48 -11.63
N LEU A 180 -12.38 -9.65 -12.54
CA LEU A 180 -12.59 -10.30 -13.84
C LEU A 180 -12.12 -11.76 -13.86
N PHE A 181 -11.08 -12.09 -13.09
CA PHE A 181 -10.41 -13.38 -13.16
C PHE A 181 -10.06 -13.91 -11.77
N VAL A 182 -10.46 -15.15 -11.51
CA VAL A 182 -9.88 -15.95 -10.43
C VAL A 182 -8.45 -16.33 -10.83
N LEU A 183 -7.46 -15.96 -10.02
CA LEU A 183 -6.03 -16.20 -10.31
C LEU A 183 -5.44 -17.40 -9.55
N ILE A 184 -5.96 -17.70 -8.36
CA ILE A 184 -5.55 -18.84 -7.53
C ILE A 184 -6.80 -19.67 -7.25
N GLU A 185 -6.73 -20.98 -7.43
CA GLU A 185 -7.78 -21.93 -7.11
C GLU A 185 -7.91 -22.12 -5.60
N GLY A 186 -9.15 -22.19 -5.13
CA GLY A 186 -9.48 -22.42 -3.73
C GLY A 186 -9.39 -21.15 -2.88
N GLU A 187 -10.16 -21.14 -1.79
CA GLU A 187 -10.21 -20.04 -0.82
C GLU A 187 -9.36 -20.31 0.41
N ASP A 188 -8.60 -21.40 0.43
CA ASP A 188 -7.82 -21.78 1.61
C ASP A 188 -6.72 -20.74 1.88
N ARG A 189 -6.88 -20.01 2.99
CA ARG A 189 -5.94 -19.02 3.50
C ARG A 189 -5.11 -19.56 4.67
N ALA A 190 -5.17 -20.86 4.96
CA ALA A 190 -4.46 -21.48 6.06
C ALA A 190 -2.95 -21.60 5.81
N GLU A 191 -2.51 -21.80 4.57
CA GLU A 191 -1.08 -21.90 4.27
C GLU A 191 -0.40 -20.54 4.38
N LEU A 192 0.60 -20.45 5.25
CA LEU A 192 1.31 -19.22 5.56
C LEU A 192 2.75 -19.24 5.04
N HIS A 193 3.13 -18.18 4.35
CA HIS A 193 4.43 -18.05 3.71
C HIS A 193 5.17 -16.78 4.13
N TYR A 194 6.48 -16.79 3.91
CA TYR A 194 7.34 -15.63 4.08
C TYR A 194 7.03 -14.52 3.05
N ALA A 195 6.81 -13.30 3.53
CA ALA A 195 6.71 -12.08 2.73
C ALA A 195 7.93 -11.17 3.04
N PRO A 196 8.78 -10.80 2.08
CA PRO A 196 10.05 -10.12 2.34
C PRO A 196 9.94 -8.61 2.59
N TRP A 197 8.72 -8.09 2.73
CA TRP A 197 8.40 -6.70 3.03
C TRP A 197 7.56 -6.55 4.31
N ARG A 198 7.28 -7.66 5.01
CA ARG A 198 6.44 -7.68 6.21
C ARG A 198 6.99 -8.66 7.26
N ALA A 199 6.72 -8.35 8.52
CA ALA A 199 7.08 -9.21 9.63
C ALA A 199 6.12 -10.41 9.79
N ASP A 200 4.85 -10.29 9.40
CA ASP A 200 3.85 -11.36 9.52
C ASP A 200 3.87 -12.34 8.32
N PRO A 201 3.52 -13.62 8.53
CA PRO A 201 3.30 -14.57 7.45
C PRO A 201 2.07 -14.22 6.61
N ARG A 202 2.08 -14.56 5.32
CA ARG A 202 0.99 -14.27 4.39
C ARG A 202 0.51 -15.51 3.65
N HIS A 203 -0.80 -15.59 3.46
CA HIS A 203 -1.39 -16.54 2.52
C HIS A 203 -1.06 -16.19 1.07
N LEU A 204 -1.20 -17.15 0.16
CA LEU A 204 -0.85 -17.01 -1.25
C LEU A 204 -1.55 -15.83 -1.96
N PRO A 205 -2.86 -15.57 -1.79
CA PRO A 205 -3.47 -14.35 -2.34
C PRO A 205 -2.83 -13.05 -1.82
N GLY A 206 -2.38 -13.02 -0.57
CA GLY A 206 -1.68 -11.88 0.00
C GLY A 206 -0.28 -11.70 -0.59
N LEU A 207 0.42 -12.81 -0.86
CA LEU A 207 1.69 -12.79 -1.59
C LEU A 207 1.51 -12.32 -3.04
N LEU A 208 0.43 -12.71 -3.72
CA LEU A 208 0.12 -12.24 -5.07
C LEU A 208 -0.08 -10.72 -5.09
N HIS A 209 -0.86 -10.18 -4.16
CA HIS A 209 -1.04 -8.73 -4.01
C HIS A 209 0.30 -8.01 -3.84
N GLY A 210 1.12 -8.46 -2.88
CA GLY A 210 2.43 -7.85 -2.65
C GLY A 210 3.36 -8.00 -3.85
N ALA A 211 3.45 -9.17 -4.48
CA ALA A 211 4.30 -9.37 -5.65
C ALA A 211 3.92 -8.45 -6.81
N TYR A 212 2.62 -8.24 -7.08
CA TYR A 212 2.17 -7.34 -8.14
C TYR A 212 2.54 -5.88 -7.83
N ALA A 213 2.31 -5.42 -6.59
CA ALA A 213 2.71 -4.07 -6.17
C ALA A 213 4.23 -3.87 -6.23
N PHE A 214 5.00 -4.83 -5.72
CA PHE A 214 6.46 -4.73 -5.71
C PHE A 214 7.12 -4.91 -7.08
N VAL A 215 6.45 -5.49 -8.08
CA VAL A 215 6.90 -5.36 -9.49
C VAL A 215 6.85 -3.90 -9.93
N GLY A 216 5.77 -3.17 -9.59
CA GLY A 216 5.68 -1.73 -9.85
C GLY A 216 6.77 -0.94 -9.11
N VAL A 217 6.90 -1.15 -7.80
CA VAL A 217 7.94 -0.48 -6.99
C VAL A 217 9.36 -0.79 -7.50
N THR A 218 9.63 -2.04 -7.88
CA THR A 218 10.94 -2.41 -8.46
C THR A 218 11.20 -1.66 -9.77
N GLY A 219 10.19 -1.55 -10.63
CA GLY A 219 10.27 -0.81 -11.87
C GLY A 219 10.49 0.70 -11.66
N PHE A 220 9.84 1.29 -10.66
CA PHE A 220 10.03 2.67 -10.25
C PHE A 220 11.49 2.93 -9.84
N TRP A 221 12.04 2.10 -8.95
CA TRP A 221 13.44 2.22 -8.52
C TRP A 221 14.44 1.96 -9.65
N ARG A 222 14.11 1.05 -10.58
CA ARG A 222 14.91 0.80 -11.77
C ARG A 222 15.02 2.03 -12.67
N ALA A 223 13.91 2.73 -12.91
CA ALA A 223 13.92 3.96 -13.70
C ALA A 223 14.75 5.05 -13.01
N ARG A 224 14.53 5.24 -11.70
CA ARG A 224 15.27 6.21 -10.91
C ARG A 224 16.78 5.94 -10.85
N ALA A 225 17.19 4.68 -10.71
CA ALA A 225 18.62 4.33 -10.73
C ALA A 225 19.31 4.78 -12.04
N ARG A 226 18.56 4.87 -13.14
CA ARG A 226 19.07 5.29 -14.46
C ARG A 226 19.02 6.81 -14.67
N GLU A 227 18.06 7.49 -14.06
CA GLU A 227 17.79 8.92 -14.22
C GLU A 227 18.42 9.81 -13.13
N ALA A 228 18.78 9.21 -11.99
CA ALA A 228 19.32 9.91 -10.83
C ALA A 228 20.70 10.53 -11.10
N ASP A 229 20.92 11.70 -10.52
CA ASP A 229 22.26 12.24 -10.28
C ASP A 229 23.06 11.32 -9.35
N ALA A 230 24.37 11.57 -9.23
CA ALA A 230 25.25 10.72 -8.45
C ALA A 230 24.82 10.59 -6.97
N GLU A 231 24.24 11.65 -6.39
CA GLU A 231 23.84 11.70 -4.99
C GLU A 231 22.62 10.82 -4.68
N THR A 232 21.60 10.84 -5.55
CA THR A 232 20.37 10.05 -5.32
C THR A 232 20.42 8.64 -5.92
N ARG A 233 21.45 8.34 -6.72
CA ARG A 233 21.61 7.05 -7.41
C ARG A 233 21.88 5.89 -6.46
N GLU A 234 22.68 6.07 -5.41
CA GLU A 234 23.03 4.98 -4.49
C GLU A 234 21.78 4.36 -3.84
N ARG A 235 20.88 5.20 -3.30
CA ARG A 235 19.62 4.75 -2.70
C ARG A 235 18.74 4.04 -3.73
N ALA A 236 18.64 4.59 -4.94
CA ALA A 236 17.82 4.00 -5.99
C ALA A 236 18.35 2.63 -6.47
N GLU A 237 19.67 2.51 -6.65
CA GLU A 237 20.31 1.23 -7.01
C GLU A 237 20.17 0.19 -5.90
N PHE A 238 20.33 0.59 -4.64
CA PHE A 238 20.14 -0.30 -3.49
C PHE A 238 18.69 -0.83 -3.45
N LEU A 239 17.70 0.06 -3.54
CA LEU A 239 16.29 -0.34 -3.51
C LEU A 239 15.90 -1.16 -4.74
N PHE A 240 16.40 -0.82 -5.93
CA PHE A 240 16.21 -1.65 -7.12
C PHE A 240 16.77 -3.06 -6.91
N ALA A 241 18.00 -3.17 -6.40
CA ALA A 241 18.66 -4.46 -6.15
C ALA A 241 17.94 -5.30 -5.10
N LEU A 242 17.50 -4.68 -4.02
CA LEU A 242 16.75 -5.32 -2.94
C LEU A 242 15.39 -5.81 -3.45
N ARG A 243 14.59 -4.92 -4.03
CA ARG A 243 13.21 -5.21 -4.42
C ARG A 243 13.12 -6.22 -5.55
N ARG A 244 14.04 -6.21 -6.54
CA ARG A 244 14.04 -7.24 -7.60
C ARG A 244 14.33 -8.64 -7.05
N ALA A 245 15.23 -8.78 -6.07
CA ALA A 245 15.56 -10.06 -5.46
C ALA A 245 14.40 -10.58 -4.59
N GLN A 246 13.83 -9.71 -3.76
CA GLN A 246 12.66 -10.02 -2.92
C GLN A 246 11.43 -10.42 -3.76
N THR A 247 11.10 -9.63 -4.78
CA THR A 247 9.96 -9.89 -5.67
C THR A 247 10.15 -11.19 -6.43
N ARG A 248 11.36 -11.49 -6.92
CA ARG A 248 11.67 -12.75 -7.60
C ARG A 248 11.42 -13.96 -6.70
N MET A 249 11.79 -13.87 -5.43
CA MET A 249 11.58 -14.93 -4.45
C MET A 249 10.09 -15.22 -4.30
N VAL A 250 9.26 -14.19 -4.11
CA VAL A 250 7.82 -14.37 -3.94
C VAL A 250 7.16 -14.91 -5.21
N LEU A 251 7.56 -14.42 -6.39
CA LEU A 251 7.07 -14.96 -7.67
C LEU A 251 7.43 -16.45 -7.83
N ARG A 252 8.60 -16.89 -7.35
CA ARG A 252 8.96 -18.32 -7.30
C ARG A 252 8.06 -19.09 -6.35
N THR A 253 7.76 -18.55 -5.16
CA THR A 253 6.84 -19.19 -4.21
C THR A 253 5.46 -19.35 -4.83
N LEU A 254 4.90 -18.29 -5.43
CA LEU A 254 3.62 -18.35 -6.14
C LEU A 254 3.62 -19.40 -7.25
N ALA A 255 4.67 -19.43 -8.09
CA ALA A 255 4.76 -20.37 -9.20
C ALA A 255 4.89 -21.85 -8.78
N THR A 256 5.37 -22.12 -7.56
CA THR A 256 5.68 -23.48 -7.08
C THR A 256 4.72 -24.00 -6.01
N ARG A 257 4.05 -23.09 -5.29
CA ARG A 257 3.14 -23.43 -4.18
C ARG A 257 1.68 -23.13 -4.48
N ALA A 258 1.40 -22.11 -5.30
CA ALA A 258 0.00 -21.77 -5.60
C ALA A 258 -0.59 -22.68 -6.66
N ARG A 259 -1.84 -23.09 -6.43
CA ARG A 259 -2.70 -23.69 -7.44
C ARG A 259 -3.23 -22.60 -8.38
N LEU A 260 -2.38 -22.13 -9.28
CA LEU A 260 -2.73 -21.03 -10.20
C LEU A 260 -3.73 -21.48 -11.26
N THR A 261 -4.74 -20.67 -11.56
CA THR A 261 -5.62 -20.88 -12.73
C THR A 261 -4.85 -20.62 -14.04
N VAL A 262 -5.47 -20.81 -15.21
CA VAL A 262 -4.87 -20.44 -16.51
C VAL A 262 -4.46 -18.96 -16.54
N ALA A 263 -5.35 -18.07 -16.08
CA ALA A 263 -5.08 -16.63 -16.00
C ALA A 263 -3.97 -16.32 -14.98
N GLY A 264 -4.02 -16.96 -13.81
CA GLY A 264 -2.98 -16.82 -12.77
C GLY A 264 -1.60 -17.24 -13.25
N ARG A 265 -1.49 -18.39 -13.93
CA ARG A 265 -0.24 -18.87 -14.53
C ARG A 265 0.31 -17.86 -15.53
N ARG A 266 -0.54 -17.36 -16.45
CA ARG A 266 -0.14 -16.34 -17.43
C ARG A 266 0.40 -15.08 -16.75
N LEU A 267 -0.28 -14.59 -15.72
CA LEU A 267 0.15 -13.41 -14.98
C LEU A 267 1.51 -13.65 -14.30
N VAL A 268 1.61 -14.68 -13.47
CA VAL A 268 2.84 -14.97 -12.69
C VAL A 268 4.03 -15.23 -13.61
N THR A 269 3.84 -15.93 -14.73
CA THR A 269 4.90 -16.14 -15.73
C THR A 269 5.37 -14.83 -16.34
N ARG A 270 4.46 -13.91 -16.69
CA ARG A 270 4.84 -12.61 -17.27
C ARG A 270 5.56 -11.72 -16.26
N LEU A 271 5.08 -11.66 -15.02
CA LEU A 271 5.76 -10.95 -13.94
C LEU A 271 7.16 -11.52 -13.68
N SER A 272 7.28 -12.85 -13.65
CA SER A 272 8.57 -13.53 -13.48
C SER A 272 9.54 -13.20 -14.62
N GLY A 273 9.08 -13.23 -15.88
CA GLY A 273 9.90 -12.86 -17.03
C GLY A 273 10.40 -11.42 -16.98
N THR A 274 9.55 -10.48 -16.54
CA THR A 274 9.93 -9.07 -16.32
C THR A 274 11.05 -8.96 -15.27
N VAL A 275 10.86 -9.57 -14.10
CA VAL A 275 11.84 -9.50 -13.00
C VAL A 275 13.13 -10.26 -13.35
N ASP A 276 13.04 -11.38 -14.05
CA ASP A 276 14.20 -12.12 -14.57
C ASP A 276 15.01 -11.27 -15.57
N GLY A 277 14.34 -10.45 -16.39
CA GLY A 277 14.97 -9.41 -17.19
C GLY A 277 15.78 -8.45 -16.32
N TRP A 278 15.15 -7.90 -15.28
CA TRP A 278 15.78 -6.93 -14.39
C TRP A 278 16.89 -7.49 -13.50
N LEU A 279 16.92 -8.79 -13.23
CA LEU A 279 18.05 -9.41 -12.52
C LEU A 279 19.35 -9.37 -13.33
N ARG A 280 19.25 -9.24 -14.66
CA ARG A 280 20.41 -9.08 -15.56
C ARG A 280 20.91 -7.64 -15.63
N ASP A 281 20.11 -6.67 -15.19
CA ASP A 281 20.55 -5.27 -15.16
C ASP A 281 21.77 -5.12 -14.21
N PRO A 282 22.84 -4.43 -14.67
CA PRO A 282 24.01 -4.21 -13.84
C PRO A 282 23.63 -3.39 -12.62
N VAL A 283 24.23 -3.74 -11.49
CA VAL A 283 24.22 -2.97 -10.25
C VAL A 283 25.62 -3.12 -9.68
N ASP A 284 26.13 -2.04 -9.09
CA ASP A 284 27.40 -2.03 -8.39
C ASP A 284 27.53 -3.26 -7.45
N PRO A 285 28.65 -4.00 -7.47
CA PRO A 285 28.82 -5.20 -6.64
C PRO A 285 28.66 -4.96 -5.14
N VAL A 286 29.11 -3.81 -4.62
CA VAL A 286 28.99 -3.47 -3.19
C VAL A 286 27.53 -3.21 -2.85
N THR A 287 26.82 -2.44 -3.67
CA THR A 287 25.37 -2.20 -3.52
C THR A 287 24.57 -3.49 -3.60
N ARG A 288 24.90 -4.39 -4.53
CA ARG A 288 24.27 -5.72 -4.65
C ARG A 288 24.52 -6.57 -3.41
N ALA A 289 25.74 -6.58 -2.87
CA ALA A 289 26.07 -7.31 -1.66
C ALA A 289 25.29 -6.78 -0.44
N ARG A 290 25.22 -5.44 -0.29
CA ARG A 290 24.43 -4.79 0.77
C ARG A 290 22.94 -5.14 0.67
N ALA A 291 22.36 -5.07 -0.52
CA ALA A 291 20.96 -5.47 -0.75
C ALA A 291 20.72 -6.95 -0.42
N GLY A 292 21.67 -7.82 -0.78
CA GLY A 292 21.64 -9.24 -0.41
C GLY A 292 21.68 -9.45 1.10
N ALA A 293 22.57 -8.76 1.80
CA ALA A 293 22.67 -8.81 3.25
C ALA A 293 21.38 -8.32 3.94
N ALA A 294 20.78 -7.23 3.46
CA ALA A 294 19.49 -6.73 3.96
C ALA A 294 18.36 -7.76 3.78
N ALA A 295 18.30 -8.42 2.61
CA ALA A 295 17.30 -9.47 2.37
C ALA A 295 17.50 -10.70 3.27
N VAL A 296 18.76 -11.10 3.52
CA VAL A 296 19.08 -12.20 4.45
C VAL A 296 18.70 -11.80 5.88
N SER A 297 19.06 -10.59 6.32
CA SER A 297 18.77 -10.08 7.65
C SER A 297 17.27 -10.12 7.95
N HIS A 298 16.44 -9.53 7.08
CA HIS A 298 14.98 -9.58 7.23
C HIS A 298 14.45 -11.03 7.27
N ARG A 299 15.01 -11.94 6.45
CA ARG A 299 14.57 -13.33 6.45
C ARG A 299 14.92 -14.05 7.75
N VAL A 300 16.08 -13.77 8.34
CA VAL A 300 16.48 -14.32 9.64
C VAL A 300 15.55 -13.80 10.72
N GLU A 301 15.31 -12.49 10.79
CA GLU A 301 14.37 -11.88 11.75
C GLU A 301 12.96 -12.49 11.63
N TRP A 302 12.45 -12.59 10.40
CA TRP A 302 11.14 -13.21 10.16
C TRP A 302 11.09 -14.66 10.63
N ARG A 303 12.16 -15.44 10.45
CA ARG A 303 12.23 -16.83 10.90
C ARG A 303 12.23 -16.92 12.42
N LEU A 304 13.01 -16.09 13.10
CA LEU A 304 13.03 -16.03 14.56
C LEU A 304 11.64 -15.67 15.11
N ARG A 305 10.98 -14.72 14.46
CA ARG A 305 9.64 -14.28 14.85
C ARG A 305 8.57 -15.37 14.67
N ASN A 306 8.55 -16.04 13.51
CA ASN A 306 7.38 -16.79 13.06
C ASN A 306 7.57 -18.31 12.97
N LEU A 307 8.79 -18.83 13.13
CA LEU A 307 9.02 -20.28 13.09
C LEU A 307 9.12 -20.86 14.49
N ARG A 308 8.43 -21.98 14.70
CA ARG A 308 8.49 -22.78 15.91
C ARG A 308 8.78 -24.22 15.54
N CYS A 309 9.58 -24.92 16.35
CA CYS A 309 9.69 -26.37 16.26
C CYS A 309 8.48 -27.03 16.93
N GLY A 310 8.07 -28.17 16.40
CA GLY A 310 6.99 -28.98 16.98
C GLY A 310 7.38 -29.50 18.36
N GLU A 311 6.40 -29.89 19.18
CA GLU A 311 6.64 -30.28 20.58
C GLU A 311 7.65 -31.43 20.70
N ALA A 312 7.46 -32.49 19.90
CA ALA A 312 8.37 -33.63 19.85
C ALA A 312 9.79 -33.28 19.35
N GLU A 313 9.95 -32.19 18.61
CA GLU A 313 11.28 -31.71 18.21
C GLU A 313 11.91 -30.86 19.32
N ARG A 314 11.13 -30.01 20.00
CA ARG A 314 11.58 -29.27 21.20
C ARG A 314 12.12 -30.22 22.26
N ASP A 315 11.40 -31.30 22.55
CA ASP A 315 11.78 -32.25 23.59
C ASP A 315 13.10 -32.96 23.25
N ARG A 316 13.26 -33.36 21.99
CA ARG A 316 14.51 -33.97 21.50
C ARG A 316 15.69 -32.99 21.52
N LEU A 317 15.46 -31.72 21.16
CA LEU A 317 16.49 -30.68 21.25
C LEU A 317 16.87 -30.38 22.71
N ALA A 318 15.90 -30.32 23.62
CA ALA A 318 16.12 -30.11 25.04
C ALA A 318 16.87 -31.28 25.70
N GLU A 319 16.59 -32.51 25.28
CA GLU A 319 17.33 -33.70 25.72
C GLU A 319 18.77 -33.70 25.19
N ALA A 320 18.97 -33.39 23.90
CA ALA A 320 20.31 -33.29 23.32
C ALA A 320 21.17 -32.23 24.04
N TRP A 321 20.57 -31.07 24.32
CA TRP A 321 21.21 -30.00 25.09
C TRP A 321 21.59 -30.44 26.50
N ARG A 322 20.66 -31.06 27.24
CA ARG A 322 20.90 -31.54 28.62
C ARG A 322 21.95 -32.64 28.69
N SER A 323 22.01 -33.50 27.68
CA SER A 323 22.97 -34.61 27.59
C SER A 323 24.32 -34.23 26.98
N GLY A 324 24.51 -32.98 26.53
CA GLY A 324 25.73 -32.54 25.86
C GLY A 324 25.97 -33.22 24.50
N THR A 325 24.92 -33.77 23.89
CA THR A 325 24.99 -34.45 22.59
C THR A 325 24.67 -33.49 21.45
N ALA A 326 25.08 -33.87 20.23
CA ALA A 326 24.81 -33.05 19.05
C ALA A 326 23.28 -32.91 18.83
N PRO A 327 22.78 -31.71 18.47
CA PRO A 327 21.36 -31.52 18.24
C PRO A 327 20.89 -32.39 17.06
N PRO A 328 19.75 -33.10 17.19
CA PRO A 328 19.19 -33.88 16.08
C PRO A 328 18.85 -32.97 14.90
N ARG A 329 18.84 -33.55 13.69
CA ARG A 329 18.32 -32.84 12.51
C ARG A 329 16.88 -32.44 12.75
N GLY A 330 16.61 -31.15 12.56
CA GLY A 330 15.28 -30.59 12.74
C GLY A 330 14.27 -31.01 11.67
N GLY A 331 13.00 -30.93 12.03
CA GLY A 331 11.87 -31.21 11.14
C GLY A 331 11.49 -30.01 10.28
N GLU A 332 10.36 -30.11 9.58
CA GLU A 332 9.76 -28.94 8.94
C GLU A 332 9.19 -28.01 10.03
N PRO A 333 9.61 -26.73 10.08
CA PRO A 333 9.18 -25.82 11.12
C PRO A 333 7.71 -25.44 10.95
N LEU A 334 7.01 -25.27 12.07
CA LEU A 334 5.65 -24.73 12.10
C LEU A 334 5.70 -23.21 11.92
N VAL A 335 4.86 -22.69 11.03
CA VAL A 335 4.66 -21.24 10.88
C VAL A 335 3.59 -20.80 11.86
N VAL A 336 4.01 -20.18 12.95
CA VAL A 336 3.13 -19.62 13.99
C VAL A 336 3.37 -18.13 14.00
N PRO A 337 2.38 -17.30 13.62
CA PRO A 337 2.53 -15.84 13.65
C PRO A 337 3.04 -15.39 15.02
N GLY A 338 4.15 -14.66 15.03
CA GLY A 338 4.67 -14.07 16.27
C GLY A 338 3.68 -13.04 16.85
N PRO A 339 3.78 -12.71 18.16
CA PRO A 339 2.97 -11.64 18.76
C PRO A 339 3.08 -10.33 17.96
N SER A 340 2.05 -9.49 17.97
CA SER A 340 2.05 -8.18 17.28
C SER A 340 3.15 -7.25 17.82
N GLY A 341 3.75 -6.44 16.94
CA GLY A 341 4.80 -5.45 17.28
C GLY A 341 6.14 -5.73 16.60
N TYR A 342 6.77 -4.73 15.96
CA TYR A 342 8.07 -4.88 15.31
C TYR A 342 9.15 -5.28 16.32
N TRP A 343 10.16 -6.05 15.88
CA TRP A 343 11.34 -6.26 16.70
C TRP A 343 12.11 -4.95 16.71
N HIS A 344 12.15 -4.27 17.85
CA HIS A 344 13.08 -3.17 18.07
C HIS A 344 14.36 -3.79 18.62
N ASP A 345 15.45 -3.70 17.86
CA ASP A 345 16.78 -3.89 18.43
C ASP A 345 17.10 -2.60 19.20
N ASP A 346 16.98 -2.64 20.52
CA ASP A 346 17.28 -1.51 21.42
C ASP A 346 18.81 -1.32 21.59
N ARG A 347 19.61 -1.56 20.54
CA ARG A 347 21.07 -1.45 20.55
C ARG A 347 21.61 -0.46 19.54
#